data_AF-A0A957TDQ4-F1
#
_entry.id   AF-A0A957TDQ4-F1
#
_cell.length_a   1.000
_cell.length_b   1.000
_cell.length_c   1.000
_cell.angle_alpha   90.00
_cell.angle_beta   90.00
_cell.angle_gamma   90.00
#
_symmetry.space_group_name_H-M   'P 1'
#
loop_
_entity.id
_entity.type
_entity.pdbx_description
1 polymer ?
#
loop_
_entity_poly.entity_id
_entity_poly.type
_entity_poly.pdbx_seq_one_letter_code
_entity_poly.pdbx_strand_id
1 'polypeptide(L)'
;MKYNFISMSTDPSKVTKASELTAASLRTVMKTISVQQLSRLTLPEIEAVVQMVSKIMPAGNVPGMILSGLARLPGRRIPVQKLQQDVTALFSGVEQILDSAVYGAFFAGPAAVLWGYQNLLRLAGKDPESAFPEGTWQFYVDYALREDTARHTNETHGFDTLLAQHNIRLTQVDRLTALFMSAVTCLHQYKALLENEWRERVAISKLEKTLQDAGMETQRAKRIMREWEQKRPYRREEDGAQYDYPTYRRLKFDEFMRSKTETLPELVYAAWDAGFKNAMEQELSAYQRQMSIIAYLEPGPYGETRVPFNLSDAKIGIIHNDSYYLLPVCDEAGNPLDVITAREQIASLLNSPFSSPSQISSLAKIQRSALAGLRSKLNPVLVNDLDNLKFAPILISTEVRSRALPLSELRQTERGVGSHALTIFDTGETLVFDQSHIFFDGAWGTALSEIMTSDALSWARYLSMLPSPTPAGMRIYTSLTLQLSPADLDLVRQAPHVNLEAGAENDKLNLKACMSLRKDFKQRNERIELTVNDLLVLYRAIHAATYIP
;
A
#
# COMPACT_ATOMS: atom_id res chain seq x y z
N MET A 1 35.92 18.71 20.07
CA MET A 1 36.36 18.68 18.66
C MET A 1 35.25 19.24 17.81
N LYS A 2 35.51 20.34 17.08
CA LYS A 2 34.55 21.01 16.20
C LYS A 2 34.25 20.09 15.02
N TYR A 3 33.03 19.58 14.91
CA TYR A 3 32.61 18.83 13.73
C TYR A 3 32.26 19.81 12.61
N ASN A 4 33.02 19.70 11.52
CA ASN A 4 32.76 20.35 10.25
C ASN A 4 31.41 19.88 9.72
N PHE A 5 30.44 20.80 9.63
CA PHE A 5 29.36 20.67 8.67
C PHE A 5 30.00 20.57 7.28
N ILE A 6 29.86 19.41 6.63
CA ILE A 6 30.12 19.30 5.19
C ILE A 6 29.16 20.29 4.53
N SER A 7 29.69 21.33 3.89
CA SER A 7 28.87 22.33 3.22
C SER A 7 28.14 21.66 2.05
N MET A 8 26.83 21.50 2.19
CA MET A 8 25.91 21.16 1.11
C MET A 8 25.94 22.30 0.10
N SER A 9 26.60 22.09 -1.04
CA SER A 9 26.75 23.09 -2.10
C SER A 9 26.08 22.59 -3.38
N THR A 10 24.79 22.87 -3.54
CA THR A 10 24.24 23.07 -4.90
C THR A 10 24.81 24.35 -5.47
N ASP A 11 25.34 24.32 -6.69
CA ASP A 11 25.69 25.54 -7.42
C ASP A 11 24.40 26.35 -7.71
N PRO A 12 24.14 27.48 -7.03
CA PRO A 12 22.91 28.26 -7.19
C PRO A 12 22.74 28.78 -8.62
N SER A 13 23.84 28.87 -9.38
CA SER A 13 23.84 29.31 -10.76
C SER A 13 23.18 28.29 -11.71
N LYS A 14 23.32 26.98 -11.44
CA LYS A 14 22.71 25.92 -12.26
C LYS A 14 21.19 25.88 -12.12
N VAL A 15 20.69 25.99 -10.89
CA VAL A 15 19.24 25.99 -10.60
C VAL A 15 18.57 27.21 -11.22
N THR A 16 19.17 28.39 -11.06
CA THR A 16 18.66 29.65 -11.63
C THR A 16 18.59 29.57 -13.16
N LYS A 17 19.65 29.09 -13.81
CA LYS A 17 19.71 28.91 -15.27
C LYS A 17 18.67 27.89 -15.77
N ALA A 18 18.44 26.81 -15.02
CA ALA A 18 17.43 25.82 -15.34
C ALA A 18 16.00 26.37 -15.21
N SER A 19 15.72 27.18 -14.18
CA SER A 19 14.44 27.89 -14.04
C SER A 19 14.20 28.85 -15.20
N GLU A 20 15.22 29.63 -15.61
CA GLU A 20 15.13 30.53 -16.76
C GLU A 20 14.84 29.78 -18.06
N LEU A 21 15.54 28.67 -18.31
CA LEU A 21 15.30 27.80 -19.48
C LEU A 21 13.90 27.20 -19.46
N THR A 22 13.42 26.76 -18.29
CA THR A 22 12.06 26.23 -18.13
C THR A 22 11.01 27.28 -18.48
N ALA A 23 11.16 28.49 -17.95
CA ALA A 23 10.25 29.59 -18.24
C ALA A 23 10.28 29.98 -19.73
N ALA A 24 11.47 30.06 -20.33
CA ALA A 24 11.62 30.40 -21.75
C ALA A 24 10.98 29.34 -22.67
N SER A 25 11.18 28.06 -22.35
CA SER A 25 10.61 26.94 -23.11
C SER A 25 9.08 26.94 -23.05
N LEU A 26 8.50 27.07 -21.84
CA LEU A 26 7.05 27.15 -21.66
C LEU A 26 6.45 28.36 -22.40
N ARG A 27 7.04 29.55 -22.27
CA ARG A 27 6.58 30.74 -23.00
C ARG A 27 6.61 30.57 -24.51
N THR A 28 7.63 29.89 -25.04
CA THR A 28 7.76 29.65 -26.47
C THR A 28 6.63 28.77 -26.97
N VAL A 29 6.36 27.65 -26.28
CA VAL A 29 5.26 26.74 -26.62
C VAL A 29 3.91 27.45 -26.52
N MET A 30 3.70 28.24 -25.46
CA MET A 30 2.47 29.01 -25.25
C MET A 30 2.22 30.09 -26.32
N LYS A 31 3.26 30.63 -26.94
CA LYS A 31 3.14 31.58 -28.07
C LYS A 31 2.85 30.87 -29.40
N THR A 32 3.27 29.62 -29.53
CA THR A 32 3.15 28.85 -30.79
C THR A 32 1.82 28.10 -30.86
N ILE A 33 1.27 27.74 -29.70
CA ILE A 33 -0.03 27.08 -29.57
C ILE A 33 -1.07 28.18 -29.34
N SER A 34 -2.23 28.13 -30.01
CA SER A 34 -3.35 29.04 -29.74
C SER A 34 -4.01 28.69 -28.39
N VAL A 35 -3.26 28.81 -27.29
CA VAL A 35 -3.68 28.34 -25.96
C VAL A 35 -4.93 29.08 -25.45
N GLN A 36 -5.24 30.25 -26.00
CA GLN A 36 -6.52 30.95 -25.77
C GLN A 36 -7.76 30.13 -26.18
N GLN A 37 -7.62 29.10 -27.02
CA GLN A 37 -8.72 28.20 -27.40
C GLN A 37 -8.75 26.89 -26.59
N LEU A 38 -7.64 26.51 -25.95
CA LEU A 38 -7.48 25.21 -25.28
C LEU A 38 -7.57 25.33 -23.74
N SER A 39 -6.97 26.38 -23.16
CA SER A 39 -7.00 26.64 -21.73
C SER A 39 -8.12 27.62 -21.37
N ARG A 40 -8.75 27.43 -20.21
CA ARG A 40 -9.71 28.39 -19.63
C ARG A 40 -9.03 29.55 -18.89
N LEU A 41 -7.71 29.54 -18.80
CA LEU A 41 -6.93 30.51 -18.04
C LEU A 41 -6.68 31.80 -18.86
N THR A 42 -6.75 32.93 -18.17
CA THR A 42 -6.39 34.25 -18.71
C THR A 42 -4.87 34.37 -18.91
N LEU A 43 -4.44 35.33 -19.75
CA LEU A 43 -3.01 35.61 -19.98
C LEU A 43 -2.20 35.86 -18.68
N PRO A 44 -2.71 36.65 -17.70
CA PRO A 44 -2.03 36.80 -16.41
C PRO A 44 -1.92 35.50 -15.60
N GLU A 45 -2.96 34.67 -15.61
CA GLU A 45 -2.94 33.36 -14.92
C GLU A 45 -1.95 32.40 -15.57
N ILE A 46 -1.89 32.38 -16.89
CA ILE A 46 -0.89 31.62 -17.66
C ILE A 46 0.53 32.02 -17.24
N GLU A 47 0.83 33.32 -17.21
CA GLU A 47 2.17 33.79 -16.86
C GLU A 47 2.51 33.50 -15.39
N ALA A 48 1.52 33.59 -14.49
CA ALA A 48 1.67 33.21 -13.09
C ALA A 48 2.00 31.71 -12.94
N VAL A 49 1.30 30.85 -13.67
CA VAL A 49 1.57 29.40 -13.68
C VAL A 49 2.95 29.11 -14.25
N VAL A 50 3.36 29.74 -15.35
CA VAL A 50 4.70 29.55 -15.95
C VAL A 50 5.81 29.95 -14.99
N GLN A 51 5.67 31.09 -14.32
CA GLN A 51 6.64 31.56 -13.31
C GLN A 51 6.68 30.67 -12.06
N MET A 52 5.55 30.10 -11.68
CA MET A 52 5.47 29.21 -10.52
C MET A 52 6.06 27.84 -10.83
N VAL A 53 5.73 27.26 -11.99
CA VAL A 53 6.28 25.97 -12.47
C VAL A 53 7.80 26.05 -12.66
N SER A 54 8.33 27.13 -13.23
CA SER A 54 9.78 27.26 -13.47
C SER A 54 10.59 27.39 -12.17
N LYS A 55 9.99 27.94 -11.11
CA LYS A 55 10.60 28.05 -9.78
C LYS A 55 10.51 26.76 -8.97
N ILE A 56 9.37 26.07 -9.06
CA ILE A 56 9.09 24.85 -8.28
C ILE A 56 9.74 23.62 -8.94
N MET A 57 9.82 23.59 -10.27
CA MET A 57 10.32 22.46 -11.05
C MET A 57 11.30 22.92 -12.15
N PRO A 58 12.55 23.24 -11.80
CA PRO A 58 13.58 23.62 -12.76
C PRO A 58 14.06 22.40 -13.56
N ALA A 59 13.35 22.08 -14.65
CA ALA A 59 13.59 20.88 -15.48
C ALA A 59 14.07 21.21 -16.92
N GLY A 60 14.57 22.44 -17.14
CA GLY A 60 15.06 22.89 -18.44
C GLY A 60 13.98 22.84 -19.52
N ASN A 61 14.24 22.14 -20.63
CA ASN A 61 13.31 22.08 -21.77
C ASN A 61 12.19 21.04 -21.62
N VAL A 62 12.30 20.12 -20.66
CA VAL A 62 11.38 18.99 -20.51
C VAL A 62 9.92 19.44 -20.32
N PRO A 63 9.60 20.43 -19.46
CA PRO A 63 8.22 20.89 -19.28
C PRO A 63 7.61 21.46 -20.57
N GLY A 64 8.39 22.16 -21.39
CA GLY A 64 7.94 22.66 -22.69
C GLY A 64 7.66 21.54 -23.70
N MET A 65 8.50 20.52 -23.75
CA MET A 65 8.27 19.33 -24.60
C MET A 65 6.97 18.62 -24.21
N ILE A 66 6.74 18.41 -22.91
CA ILE A 66 5.52 17.78 -22.39
C ILE A 66 4.30 18.63 -22.73
N LEU A 67 4.33 19.93 -22.44
CA LEU A 67 3.24 20.85 -22.76
C LEU A 67 2.89 20.81 -24.26
N SER A 68 3.90 20.79 -25.13
CA SER A 68 3.72 20.69 -26.58
C SER A 68 3.04 19.38 -26.99
N GLY A 69 3.45 18.26 -26.40
CA GLY A 69 2.83 16.96 -26.63
C GLY A 69 1.38 16.90 -26.14
N LEU A 70 1.11 17.40 -24.92
CA LEU A 70 -0.22 17.43 -24.32
C LEU A 70 -1.20 18.26 -25.14
N ALA A 71 -0.79 19.43 -25.60
CA ALA A 71 -1.63 20.32 -26.40
C ALA A 71 -2.00 19.75 -27.78
N ARG A 72 -1.19 18.83 -28.32
CA ARG A 72 -1.46 18.13 -29.59
C ARG A 72 -2.38 16.92 -29.44
N LEU A 73 -2.57 16.41 -28.22
CA LEU A 73 -3.47 15.29 -27.99
C LEU A 73 -4.94 15.74 -28.11
N PRO A 74 -5.80 15.01 -28.85
CA PRO A 74 -7.22 15.29 -28.89
C PRO A 74 -7.90 14.90 -27.56
N GLY A 75 -8.96 15.62 -27.18
CA GLY A 75 -9.75 15.32 -25.98
C GLY A 75 -9.13 15.83 -24.67
N ARG A 76 -9.91 15.79 -23.59
CA ARG A 76 -9.50 16.28 -22.25
C ARG A 76 -8.80 15.24 -21.38
N ARG A 77 -9.07 13.97 -21.63
CA ARG A 77 -8.48 12.83 -20.91
C ARG A 77 -7.18 12.39 -21.57
N ILE A 78 -6.24 11.96 -20.76
CA ILE A 78 -4.91 11.54 -21.21
C ILE A 78 -4.77 10.02 -20.99
N PRO A 79 -4.18 9.28 -21.94
CA PRO A 79 -3.87 7.88 -21.72
C PRO A 79 -2.91 7.67 -20.54
N VAL A 80 -3.14 6.66 -19.70
CA VAL A 80 -2.31 6.36 -18.51
C VAL A 80 -0.83 6.16 -18.86
N GLN A 81 -0.54 5.50 -19.99
CA GLN A 81 0.84 5.32 -20.46
C GLN A 81 1.54 6.66 -20.74
N LYS A 82 0.81 7.64 -21.28
CA LYS A 82 1.37 8.96 -21.59
C LYS A 82 1.63 9.77 -20.32
N LEU A 83 0.71 9.69 -19.36
CA LEU A 83 0.90 10.24 -18.02
C LEU A 83 2.20 9.71 -17.38
N GLN A 84 2.38 8.38 -17.35
CA GLN A 84 3.56 7.74 -16.77
C GLN A 84 4.85 8.19 -17.46
N GLN A 85 4.85 8.27 -18.80
CA GLN A 85 5.99 8.77 -19.59
C GLN A 85 6.33 10.22 -19.27
N ASP A 86 5.33 11.10 -19.23
CA ASP A 86 5.56 12.53 -18.98
C ASP A 86 6.07 12.78 -17.55
N VAL A 87 5.48 12.11 -16.56
CA VAL A 87 5.91 12.20 -15.16
C VAL A 87 7.34 11.67 -15.02
N THR A 88 7.66 10.51 -15.61
CA THR A 88 9.02 9.94 -15.64
C THR A 88 10.04 10.91 -16.26
N ALA A 89 9.67 11.55 -17.36
CA ALA A 89 10.53 12.54 -18.03
C ALA A 89 10.77 13.76 -17.14
N LEU A 90 9.74 14.25 -16.42
CA LEU A 90 9.91 15.33 -15.45
C LEU A 90 10.85 14.96 -14.31
N PHE A 91 10.67 13.78 -13.70
CA PHE A 91 11.59 13.29 -12.66
C PHE A 91 13.03 13.26 -13.15
N SER A 92 13.25 12.64 -14.32
CA SER A 92 14.59 12.54 -14.93
C SER A 92 15.18 13.93 -15.22
N GLY A 93 14.36 14.86 -15.71
CA GLY A 93 14.80 16.23 -16.01
C GLY A 93 15.19 17.03 -14.76
N VAL A 94 14.45 16.88 -13.66
CA VAL A 94 14.79 17.53 -12.39
C VAL A 94 16.02 16.88 -11.75
N GLU A 95 16.15 15.54 -11.78
CA GLU A 95 17.31 14.81 -11.23
C GLU A 95 18.61 15.16 -11.97
N GLN A 96 18.56 15.41 -13.28
CA GLN A 96 19.75 15.85 -14.02
C GLN A 96 20.25 17.24 -13.60
N ILE A 97 19.38 18.07 -13.02
CA ILE A 97 19.64 19.48 -12.69
C ILE A 97 19.96 19.68 -11.21
N LEU A 98 19.33 18.89 -10.33
CA LEU A 98 19.57 18.90 -8.89
C LEU A 98 20.50 17.74 -8.54
N ASP A 99 21.65 18.01 -7.90
CA ASP A 99 22.49 16.93 -7.37
C ASP A 99 21.64 15.97 -6.50
N SER A 100 21.92 14.67 -6.61
CA SER A 100 21.22 13.59 -5.89
C SER A 100 21.11 13.82 -4.38
N ALA A 101 22.04 14.58 -3.79
CA ALA A 101 22.04 14.96 -2.38
C ALA A 101 20.95 15.98 -1.97
N VAL A 102 20.43 16.80 -2.89
CA VAL A 102 19.33 17.75 -2.62
C VAL A 102 17.97 17.17 -2.97
N TYR A 103 17.93 16.20 -3.89
CA TYR A 103 16.75 15.36 -4.11
C TYR A 103 16.41 14.51 -2.87
N GLY A 104 17.44 14.20 -2.07
CA GLY A 104 17.36 13.49 -0.80
C GLY A 104 16.76 14.28 0.36
N ALA A 105 16.42 15.57 0.22
CA ALA A 105 15.60 16.29 1.22
C ALA A 105 14.10 16.03 0.96
N PHE A 106 13.76 14.74 1.00
CA PHE A 106 12.47 14.08 1.18
C PHE A 106 11.17 14.91 1.03
N PHE A 107 10.36 14.51 0.04
CA PHE A 107 8.95 14.84 -0.24
C PHE A 107 8.61 16.14 -0.96
N ALA A 108 9.45 17.18 -0.92
CA ALA A 108 9.19 18.38 -1.72
C ALA A 108 9.32 18.14 -3.23
N GLY A 109 10.23 17.27 -3.67
CA GLY A 109 10.48 16.95 -5.09
C GLY A 109 9.29 16.27 -5.79
N PRO A 110 8.76 15.14 -5.28
CA PRO A 110 7.64 14.45 -5.91
C PRO A 110 6.35 15.28 -5.92
N ALA A 111 6.09 16.01 -4.83
CA ALA A 111 4.99 16.97 -4.74
C ALA A 111 5.13 18.09 -5.77
N ALA A 112 6.35 18.64 -5.92
CA ALA A 112 6.66 19.67 -6.91
C ALA A 112 6.51 19.16 -8.35
N VAL A 113 6.92 17.93 -8.65
CA VAL A 113 6.78 17.32 -9.98
C VAL A 113 5.30 17.06 -10.31
N LEU A 114 4.54 16.50 -9.38
CA LEU A 114 3.10 16.29 -9.55
C LEU A 114 2.36 17.61 -9.74
N TRP A 115 2.61 18.57 -8.85
CA TRP A 115 2.02 19.90 -8.92
C TRP A 115 2.40 20.59 -10.24
N GLY A 116 3.66 20.49 -10.65
CA GLY A 116 4.16 20.98 -11.93
C GLY A 116 3.41 20.36 -13.10
N TYR A 117 3.27 19.03 -13.11
CA TYR A 117 2.54 18.31 -14.15
C TYR A 117 1.06 18.69 -14.20
N GLN A 118 0.37 18.75 -13.06
CA GLN A 118 -1.04 19.19 -12.99
C GLN A 118 -1.22 20.59 -13.57
N ASN A 119 -0.26 21.49 -13.37
CA ASN A 119 -0.29 22.81 -13.96
C ASN A 119 -0.02 22.78 -15.48
N LEU A 120 0.86 21.90 -15.98
CA LEU A 120 1.00 21.66 -17.42
C LEU A 120 -0.30 21.12 -18.04
N LEU A 121 -1.02 20.24 -17.34
CA LEU A 121 -2.33 19.74 -17.76
C LEU A 121 -3.34 20.89 -17.89
N ARG A 122 -3.43 21.74 -16.88
CA ARG A 122 -4.30 22.94 -16.89
C ARG A 122 -3.94 23.88 -18.04
N LEU A 123 -2.65 24.12 -18.28
CA LEU A 123 -2.16 24.93 -19.40
C LEU A 123 -2.52 24.32 -20.75
N ALA A 124 -2.51 22.99 -20.87
CA ALA A 124 -2.89 22.26 -22.07
C ALA A 124 -4.41 22.06 -22.23
N GLY A 125 -5.25 22.58 -21.33
CA GLY A 125 -6.71 22.39 -21.37
C GLY A 125 -7.18 20.98 -21.00
N LYS A 126 -6.33 20.21 -20.33
CA LYS A 126 -6.60 18.84 -19.87
C LYS A 126 -7.22 18.86 -18.47
N ASP A 127 -7.92 17.80 -18.13
CA ASP A 127 -8.53 17.64 -16.81
C ASP A 127 -7.55 16.94 -15.85
N PRO A 128 -6.99 17.65 -14.84
CA PRO A 128 -6.01 17.08 -13.92
C PRO A 128 -6.57 15.93 -13.08
N GLU A 129 -7.85 15.97 -12.70
CA GLU A 129 -8.49 14.92 -11.91
C GLU A 129 -8.60 13.64 -12.71
N SER A 130 -8.89 13.74 -14.01
CA SER A 130 -8.92 12.58 -14.90
C SER A 130 -7.55 11.93 -15.15
N ALA A 131 -6.46 12.68 -14.93
CA ALA A 131 -5.10 12.18 -15.10
C ALA A 131 -4.64 11.34 -13.91
N PHE A 132 -5.24 11.52 -12.73
CA PHE A 132 -4.96 10.70 -11.54
C PHE A 132 -6.26 10.05 -11.06
N PRO A 133 -6.79 9.04 -11.78
CA PRO A 133 -8.11 8.45 -11.50
C PRO A 133 -8.22 7.80 -10.13
N GLU A 134 -7.09 7.44 -9.51
CA GLU A 134 -6.99 6.86 -8.15
C GLU A 134 -6.55 7.90 -7.10
N GLY A 135 -6.57 9.19 -7.49
CA GLY A 135 -6.13 10.31 -6.68
C GLY A 135 -4.61 10.53 -6.71
N THR A 136 -4.19 11.75 -6.37
CA THR A 136 -2.77 12.10 -6.25
C THR A 136 -2.05 11.34 -5.15
N TRP A 137 -2.79 10.86 -4.13
CA TRP A 137 -2.25 10.04 -3.05
C TRP A 137 -1.65 8.72 -3.55
N GLN A 138 -2.27 8.08 -4.55
CA GLN A 138 -1.75 6.83 -5.12
C GLN A 138 -0.33 7.00 -5.65
N PHE A 139 -0.04 8.15 -6.27
CA PHE A 139 1.31 8.47 -6.71
C PHE A 139 2.30 8.59 -5.55
N TYR A 140 1.93 9.21 -4.42
CA TYR A 140 2.81 9.29 -3.25
C TYR A 140 3.08 7.91 -2.66
N VAL A 141 2.08 7.04 -2.66
CA VAL A 141 2.22 5.65 -2.23
C VAL A 141 3.20 4.90 -3.14
N ASP A 142 3.03 5.00 -4.46
CA ASP A 142 3.83 4.27 -5.46
C ASP A 142 5.24 4.86 -5.65
N TYR A 143 5.43 6.16 -5.39
CA TYR A 143 6.71 6.86 -5.56
C TYR A 143 7.46 7.02 -4.23
N ALA A 144 6.79 7.60 -3.23
CA ALA A 144 7.44 8.19 -2.06
C ALA A 144 7.59 7.20 -0.89
N LEU A 145 6.69 6.21 -0.82
CA LEU A 145 6.74 5.14 0.18
C LEU A 145 7.37 3.84 -0.35
N ARG A 146 7.80 3.80 -1.63
CA ARG A 146 8.37 2.59 -2.24
C ARG A 146 9.73 2.18 -1.64
N GLU A 147 10.52 3.17 -1.21
CA GLU A 147 11.81 2.97 -0.55
C GLU A 147 11.69 3.07 0.99
N ASP A 148 10.46 3.22 1.51
CA ASP A 148 10.20 3.26 2.95
C ASP A 148 10.35 1.85 3.52
N THR A 149 11.26 1.69 4.47
CA THR A 149 11.45 0.43 5.18
C THR A 149 10.49 0.26 6.35
N ALA A 150 9.86 1.34 6.81
CA ALA A 150 8.72 1.23 7.71
C ALA A 150 7.57 0.53 6.96
N ARG A 151 6.98 -0.50 7.57
CA ARG A 151 5.78 -1.18 7.07
C ARG A 151 4.66 -1.09 8.07
N HIS A 152 3.42 -1.13 7.60
CA HIS A 152 2.28 -1.32 8.50
C HIS A 152 2.43 -2.69 9.16
N THR A 153 2.63 -2.69 10.46
CA THR A 153 2.86 -3.92 11.21
C THR A 153 1.86 -4.00 12.34
N ASN A 154 1.14 -5.11 12.40
CA ASN A 154 0.21 -5.40 13.49
C ASN A 154 0.60 -6.74 14.11
N GLU A 155 0.68 -6.79 15.43
CA GLU A 155 0.80 -8.05 16.16
C GLU A 155 -0.54 -8.39 16.79
N THR A 156 -1.01 -9.61 16.55
CA THR A 156 -2.20 -10.14 17.21
C THR A 156 -1.81 -11.31 18.11
N HIS A 157 -2.37 -11.33 19.32
CA HIS A 157 -2.18 -12.44 20.27
C HIS A 157 -3.46 -13.29 20.42
N GLY A 158 -4.55 -12.90 19.75
CA GLY A 158 -5.87 -13.49 19.93
C GLY A 158 -5.93 -14.98 19.58
N PHE A 159 -5.22 -15.41 18.53
CA PHE A 159 -5.14 -16.81 18.10
C PHE A 159 -4.62 -17.70 19.24
N ASP A 160 -3.40 -17.45 19.70
CA ASP A 160 -2.76 -18.24 20.77
C ASP A 160 -3.45 -18.09 22.12
N THR A 161 -3.91 -16.87 22.45
CA THR A 161 -4.61 -16.61 23.71
C THR A 161 -5.88 -17.44 23.82
N LEU A 162 -6.68 -17.49 22.76
CA LEU A 162 -7.95 -18.23 22.77
C LEU A 162 -7.75 -19.74 22.70
N LEU A 163 -6.76 -20.23 21.96
CA LEU A 163 -6.39 -21.65 21.99
C LEU A 163 -6.00 -22.10 23.40
N ALA A 164 -5.17 -21.30 24.09
CA ALA A 164 -4.77 -21.59 25.47
C ALA A 164 -5.96 -21.55 26.44
N GLN A 165 -6.81 -20.52 26.36
CA GLN A 165 -8.01 -20.39 27.21
C GLN A 165 -8.97 -21.58 27.06
N HIS A 166 -9.09 -22.13 25.86
CA HIS A 166 -9.95 -23.27 25.57
C HIS A 166 -9.24 -24.63 25.62
N ASN A 167 -7.97 -24.68 26.06
CA ASN A 167 -7.13 -25.89 26.10
C ASN A 167 -7.06 -26.64 24.76
N ILE A 168 -7.11 -25.91 23.64
CA ILE A 168 -6.99 -26.47 22.31
C ILE A 168 -5.51 -26.60 21.97
N ARG A 169 -5.06 -27.82 21.63
CA ARG A 169 -3.70 -28.09 21.17
C ARG A 169 -3.72 -28.43 19.69
N LEU A 170 -2.89 -27.76 18.91
CA LEU A 170 -2.73 -28.01 17.47
C LEU A 170 -1.39 -28.67 17.21
N THR A 171 -1.35 -29.54 16.19
CA THR A 171 -0.08 -29.92 15.58
C THR A 171 0.46 -28.76 14.74
N GLN A 172 1.75 -28.80 14.38
CA GLN A 172 2.34 -27.79 13.47
C GLN A 172 1.61 -27.76 12.12
N VAL A 173 1.21 -28.93 11.61
CA VAL A 173 0.41 -29.06 10.39
C VAL A 173 -0.92 -28.31 10.55
N ASP A 174 -1.66 -28.57 11.63
CA ASP A 174 -2.98 -27.96 11.84
C ASP A 174 -2.89 -26.44 12.06
N ARG A 175 -1.86 -25.98 12.77
CA ARG A 175 -1.60 -24.54 12.98
C ARG A 175 -1.36 -23.84 11.63
N LEU A 176 -0.44 -24.38 10.82
CA LEU A 176 -0.14 -23.81 9.51
C LEU A 176 -1.33 -23.93 8.55
N THR A 177 -2.09 -25.02 8.63
CA THR A 177 -3.33 -25.20 7.85
C THR A 177 -4.37 -24.15 8.21
N ALA A 178 -4.53 -23.82 9.50
CA ALA A 178 -5.47 -22.79 9.94
C ALA A 178 -5.11 -21.40 9.35
N LEU A 179 -3.83 -21.04 9.39
CA LEU A 179 -3.34 -19.77 8.80
C LEU A 179 -3.48 -19.77 7.28
N PHE A 180 -3.12 -20.87 6.62
CA PHE A 180 -3.25 -21.03 5.18
C PHE A 180 -4.71 -20.90 4.73
N MET A 181 -5.63 -21.61 5.40
CA MET A 181 -7.05 -21.54 5.07
C MET A 181 -7.63 -20.15 5.33
N SER A 182 -7.18 -19.47 6.37
CA SER A 182 -7.57 -18.07 6.58
C SER A 182 -7.10 -17.15 5.45
N ALA A 183 -5.88 -17.36 4.94
CA ALA A 183 -5.38 -16.64 3.77
C ALA A 183 -6.18 -16.96 2.49
N VAL A 184 -6.57 -18.23 2.27
CA VAL A 184 -7.44 -18.65 1.16
C VAL A 184 -8.81 -17.97 1.27
N THR A 185 -9.49 -18.08 2.42
CA THR A 185 -10.79 -17.45 2.66
C THR A 185 -10.71 -15.93 2.48
N CYS A 186 -9.66 -15.30 3.00
CA CYS A 186 -9.39 -13.87 2.83
C CYS A 186 -9.34 -13.47 1.35
N LEU A 187 -8.56 -14.17 0.52
CA LEU A 187 -8.43 -13.84 -0.91
C LEU A 187 -9.74 -14.01 -1.67
N HIS A 188 -10.48 -15.10 -1.41
CA HIS A 188 -11.79 -15.35 -2.04
C HIS A 188 -12.84 -14.32 -1.65
N GLN A 189 -12.80 -13.81 -0.42
CA GLN A 189 -13.75 -12.83 0.09
C GLN A 189 -13.26 -11.38 -0.02
N TYR A 190 -12.04 -11.15 -0.51
CA TYR A 190 -11.34 -9.87 -0.40
C TYR A 190 -12.12 -8.71 -1.02
N LYS A 191 -12.69 -8.93 -2.20
CA LYS A 191 -13.51 -7.92 -2.89
C LYS A 191 -14.74 -7.50 -2.07
N ALA A 192 -15.42 -8.44 -1.42
CA ALA A 192 -16.58 -8.18 -0.57
C ALA A 192 -16.18 -7.51 0.75
N LEU A 193 -15.00 -7.85 1.29
CA LEU A 193 -14.43 -7.17 2.44
C LEU A 193 -14.09 -5.70 2.15
N LEU A 194 -13.48 -5.42 0.99
CA LEU A 194 -13.24 -4.05 0.52
C LEU A 194 -14.54 -3.27 0.31
N GLU A 195 -15.59 -3.94 -0.20
CA GLU A 195 -16.91 -3.29 -0.31
C GLU A 195 -17.46 -2.89 1.06
N ASN A 196 -17.37 -3.77 2.06
CA ASN A 196 -17.83 -3.44 3.40
C ASN A 196 -17.02 -2.28 4.00
N GLU A 197 -15.70 -2.30 3.84
CA GLU A 197 -14.82 -1.21 4.27
C GLU A 197 -15.27 0.12 3.67
N TRP A 198 -15.41 0.16 2.34
CA TRP A 198 -15.78 1.37 1.61
C TRP A 198 -17.17 1.85 2.00
N ARG A 199 -18.15 0.94 2.06
CA ARG A 199 -19.53 1.25 2.44
C ARG A 199 -19.59 1.87 3.82
N GLU A 200 -18.88 1.29 4.78
CA GLU A 200 -18.86 1.77 6.17
C GLU A 200 -18.33 3.21 6.25
N ARG A 201 -17.23 3.51 5.57
CA ARG A 201 -16.65 4.86 5.59
C ARG A 201 -17.50 5.86 4.80
N VAL A 202 -17.92 5.50 3.59
CA VAL A 202 -18.63 6.43 2.70
C VAL A 202 -20.05 6.68 3.17
N ALA A 203 -20.79 5.66 3.62
CA ALA A 203 -22.15 5.88 4.13
C ALA A 203 -22.15 6.81 5.34
N ILE A 204 -21.22 6.63 6.29
CA ILE A 204 -21.08 7.49 7.46
C ILE A 204 -20.63 8.90 7.06
N SER A 205 -19.60 9.02 6.20
CA SER A 205 -19.11 10.33 5.74
C SER A 205 -20.18 11.13 4.99
N LYS A 206 -20.94 10.49 4.09
CA LYS A 206 -22.08 11.12 3.41
C LYS A 206 -23.15 11.53 4.41
N LEU A 207 -23.45 10.70 5.42
CA LEU A 207 -24.42 11.05 6.45
C LEU A 207 -23.99 12.27 7.26
N GLU A 208 -22.73 12.29 7.71
CA GLU A 208 -22.16 13.43 8.44
C GLU A 208 -22.25 14.73 7.62
N LYS A 209 -21.91 14.66 6.33
CA LYS A 209 -22.02 15.80 5.41
C LYS A 209 -23.47 16.24 5.20
N THR A 210 -24.39 15.32 4.94
CA THR A 210 -25.81 15.66 4.73
C THR A 210 -26.44 16.28 5.99
N LEU A 211 -26.07 15.81 7.18
CA LEU A 211 -26.48 16.43 8.44
C LEU A 211 -25.91 17.84 8.61
N GLN A 212 -24.66 18.06 8.20
CA GLN A 212 -24.03 19.37 8.20
C GLN A 212 -24.75 20.35 7.25
N ASP A 213 -24.98 19.92 6.00
CA ASP A 213 -25.65 20.73 4.98
C ASP A 213 -27.10 21.09 5.37
N ALA A 214 -27.77 20.21 6.12
CA ALA A 214 -29.11 20.45 6.67
C ALA A 214 -29.13 21.34 7.93
N GLY A 215 -27.98 21.81 8.42
CA GLY A 215 -27.89 22.58 9.67
C GLY A 215 -28.21 21.74 10.93
N MET A 216 -28.20 20.42 10.82
CA MET A 216 -28.48 19.46 11.90
C MET A 216 -27.19 18.90 12.52
N GLU A 217 -26.08 19.62 12.38
CA GLU A 217 -24.77 19.20 12.87
C GLU A 217 -24.75 19.18 14.40
N THR A 218 -24.76 17.98 14.97
CA THR A 218 -24.63 17.77 16.42
C THR A 218 -23.27 17.15 16.77
N GLN A 219 -22.84 17.30 18.03
CA GLN A 219 -21.67 16.55 18.54
C GLN A 219 -21.83 15.03 18.40
N ARG A 220 -23.08 14.54 18.36
CA ARG A 220 -23.43 13.14 18.14
C ARG A 220 -23.22 12.73 16.67
N ALA A 221 -23.52 13.62 15.71
CA ALA A 221 -23.25 13.38 14.29
C ALA A 221 -21.75 13.12 14.02
N LYS A 222 -20.85 13.86 14.70
CA LYS A 222 -19.38 13.70 14.57
C LYS A 222 -18.79 12.44 15.20
N ARG A 223 -19.60 11.62 15.87
CA ARG A 223 -19.15 10.43 16.60
C ARG A 223 -19.66 9.13 15.98
N ILE A 224 -20.42 9.19 14.88
CA ILE A 224 -21.03 8.01 14.27
C ILE A 224 -19.97 6.99 13.87
N MET A 225 -18.85 7.43 13.25
CA MET A 225 -17.74 6.53 12.91
C MET A 225 -17.17 5.82 14.14
N ARG A 226 -16.92 6.57 15.22
CA ARG A 226 -16.38 6.02 16.47
C ARG A 226 -17.34 5.05 17.15
N GLU A 227 -18.64 5.33 17.09
CA GLU A 227 -19.67 4.41 17.61
C GLU A 227 -19.73 3.12 16.79
N TRP A 228 -19.50 3.18 15.48
CA TRP A 228 -19.40 2.00 14.64
C TRP A 228 -18.13 1.20 14.93
N GLU A 229 -16.98 1.85 15.05
CA GLU A 229 -15.70 1.19 15.37
C GLU A 229 -15.78 0.33 16.66
N GLN A 230 -16.57 0.76 17.65
CA GLN A 230 -16.80 0.02 18.89
C GLN A 230 -17.71 -1.20 18.75
N LYS A 231 -18.56 -1.22 17.73
CA LYS A 231 -19.56 -2.28 17.49
C LYS A 231 -19.21 -3.17 16.30
N ARG A 232 -18.27 -2.74 15.47
CA ARG A 232 -17.87 -3.42 14.24
C ARG A 232 -17.44 -4.85 14.59
N PRO A 233 -18.12 -5.87 14.04
CA PRO A 233 -17.70 -7.24 14.27
C PRO A 233 -16.44 -7.54 13.44
N TYR A 234 -15.47 -8.21 14.07
CA TYR A 234 -14.28 -8.77 13.39
C TYR A 234 -14.35 -10.29 13.24
N ARG A 235 -15.45 -10.89 13.70
CA ARG A 235 -15.79 -12.31 13.57
C ARG A 235 -17.30 -12.47 13.43
N ARG A 236 -17.76 -13.64 12.99
CA ARG A 236 -19.17 -14.01 13.08
C ARG A 236 -19.51 -14.36 14.53
N GLU A 237 -20.60 -13.80 15.04
CA GLU A 237 -21.18 -14.21 16.33
C GLU A 237 -22.16 -15.36 16.11
N GLU A 238 -22.78 -15.86 17.18
CA GLU A 238 -23.65 -17.05 17.13
C GLU A 238 -24.84 -16.88 16.16
N ASP A 239 -25.39 -15.68 16.06
CA ASP A 239 -26.48 -15.34 15.14
C ASP A 239 -26.03 -15.19 13.66
N GLY A 240 -24.73 -15.20 13.41
CA GLY A 240 -24.12 -15.05 12.09
C GLY A 240 -23.77 -16.37 11.39
N ALA A 241 -24.06 -17.52 11.99
CA ALA A 241 -23.59 -18.83 11.51
C ALA A 241 -24.02 -19.17 10.07
N GLN A 242 -25.20 -18.69 9.64
CA GLN A 242 -25.79 -18.94 8.32
C GLN A 242 -25.23 -18.05 7.19
N TYR A 243 -24.41 -17.06 7.51
CA TYR A 243 -23.85 -16.13 6.54
C TYR A 243 -22.35 -16.33 6.43
N ASP A 244 -21.79 -15.98 5.26
CA ASP A 244 -20.36 -15.69 5.22
C ASP A 244 -20.04 -14.41 6.02
N TYR A 245 -18.77 -14.23 6.36
CA TYR A 245 -18.38 -13.12 7.21
C TYR A 245 -18.64 -11.74 6.58
N PRO A 246 -18.34 -11.49 5.28
CA PRO A 246 -18.67 -10.22 4.64
C PRO A 246 -20.17 -9.90 4.68
N THR A 247 -21.03 -10.87 4.42
CA THR A 247 -22.49 -10.69 4.47
C THR A 247 -22.95 -10.39 5.90
N TYR A 248 -22.44 -11.12 6.88
CA TYR A 248 -22.75 -10.88 8.29
C TYR A 248 -22.37 -9.46 8.74
N ARG A 249 -21.13 -9.03 8.45
CA ARG A 249 -20.66 -7.69 8.81
C ARG A 249 -21.49 -6.58 8.15
N ARG A 250 -21.91 -6.79 6.91
CA ARG A 250 -22.78 -5.89 6.17
C ARG A 250 -24.16 -5.76 6.81
N LEU A 251 -24.76 -6.88 7.23
CA LEU A 251 -26.04 -6.88 7.94
C LEU A 251 -25.95 -6.07 9.25
N LYS A 252 -24.92 -6.30 10.05
CA LYS A 252 -24.69 -5.53 11.29
C LYS A 252 -24.47 -4.04 11.03
N PHE A 253 -23.80 -3.69 9.94
CA PHE A 253 -23.65 -2.29 9.54
C PHE A 253 -24.97 -1.67 9.10
N ASP A 254 -25.77 -2.38 8.32
CA ASP A 254 -27.07 -1.89 7.85
C ASP A 254 -28.06 -1.71 9.01
N GLU A 255 -28.04 -2.60 10.01
CA GLU A 255 -28.76 -2.44 11.28
C GLU A 255 -28.28 -1.21 12.06
N PHE A 256 -26.96 -1.03 12.17
CA PHE A 256 -26.38 0.15 12.81
C PHE A 256 -26.82 1.44 12.11
N MET A 257 -26.73 1.50 10.79
CA MET A 257 -27.11 2.69 10.01
C MET A 257 -28.60 2.99 10.12
N ARG A 258 -29.47 1.96 10.11
CA ARG A 258 -30.92 2.14 10.32
C ARG A 258 -31.20 2.84 11.65
N SER A 259 -30.51 2.45 12.73
CA SER A 259 -30.66 3.11 14.04
C SER A 259 -30.19 4.58 14.07
N LYS A 260 -29.40 5.01 13.07
CA LYS A 260 -28.95 6.40 12.92
C LYS A 260 -29.84 7.21 12.00
N THR A 261 -30.50 6.56 11.06
CA THR A 261 -31.27 7.21 10.00
C THR A 261 -32.78 7.22 10.24
N GLU A 262 -33.30 6.35 11.12
CA GLU A 262 -34.74 6.20 11.37
C GLU A 262 -35.44 7.49 11.85
N THR A 263 -34.73 8.35 12.58
CA THR A 263 -35.29 9.61 13.11
C THR A 263 -35.02 10.82 12.22
N LEU A 264 -34.44 10.62 11.04
CA LEU A 264 -34.11 11.74 10.15
C LEU A 264 -35.34 12.27 9.42
N PRO A 265 -35.43 13.58 9.17
CA PRO A 265 -36.44 14.12 8.27
C PRO A 265 -36.35 13.47 6.89
N GLU A 266 -37.50 13.22 6.25
CA GLU A 266 -37.58 12.49 4.97
C GLU A 266 -36.68 13.09 3.89
N LEU A 267 -36.64 14.42 3.77
CA LEU A 267 -35.79 15.12 2.80
C LEU A 267 -34.29 14.90 3.05
N VAL A 268 -33.88 14.84 4.32
CA VAL A 268 -32.48 14.62 4.72
C VAL A 268 -32.08 13.17 4.45
N TYR A 269 -32.97 12.22 4.78
CA TYR A 269 -32.77 10.81 4.47
C TYR A 269 -32.65 10.57 2.95
N ALA A 270 -33.58 11.12 2.16
CA ALA A 270 -33.59 10.97 0.71
C ALA A 270 -32.32 11.55 0.07
N ALA A 271 -31.84 12.71 0.55
CA ALA A 271 -30.60 13.31 0.09
C ALA A 271 -29.38 12.43 0.40
N TRP A 272 -29.32 11.86 1.61
CA TRP A 272 -28.26 10.93 2.01
C TRP A 272 -28.27 9.65 1.16
N ASP A 273 -29.43 8.99 1.03
CA ASP A 273 -29.59 7.73 0.30
C ASP A 273 -29.22 7.90 -1.19
N ALA A 274 -29.70 8.98 -1.82
CA ALA A 274 -29.34 9.31 -3.20
C ALA A 274 -27.82 9.58 -3.35
N GLY A 275 -27.24 10.32 -2.41
CA GLY A 275 -25.80 10.62 -2.41
C GLY A 275 -24.92 9.38 -2.20
N PHE A 276 -25.36 8.44 -1.36
CA PHE A 276 -24.67 7.18 -1.11
C PHE A 276 -24.76 6.23 -2.32
N LYS A 277 -25.95 6.06 -2.90
CA LYS A 277 -26.15 5.22 -4.10
C LYS A 277 -25.33 5.71 -5.28
N ASN A 278 -25.31 7.02 -5.51
CA ASN A 278 -24.48 7.61 -6.56
C ASN A 278 -22.98 7.34 -6.34
N ALA A 279 -22.48 7.54 -5.12
CA ALA A 279 -21.08 7.22 -4.80
C ALA A 279 -20.76 5.73 -5.00
N MET A 280 -21.70 4.83 -4.66
CA MET A 280 -21.51 3.39 -4.83
C MET A 280 -21.39 3.00 -6.31
N GLU A 281 -22.19 3.62 -7.18
CA GLU A 281 -22.11 3.39 -8.63
C GLU A 281 -20.81 3.93 -9.25
N GLN A 282 -20.30 5.06 -8.74
CA GLN A 282 -19.17 5.77 -9.36
C GLN A 282 -17.80 5.38 -8.80
N GLU A 283 -17.70 5.12 -7.50
CA GLU A 283 -16.42 5.09 -6.77
C GLU A 283 -16.02 3.69 -6.30
N LEU A 284 -16.97 2.82 -5.96
CA LEU A 284 -16.70 1.51 -5.33
C LEU A 284 -15.77 0.62 -6.16
N SER A 285 -16.00 0.54 -7.48
CA SER A 285 -15.20 -0.31 -8.37
C SER A 285 -13.74 0.17 -8.47
N ALA A 286 -13.54 1.49 -8.47
CA ALA A 286 -12.20 2.08 -8.46
C ALA A 286 -11.50 1.78 -7.13
N TYR A 287 -12.19 1.97 -6.00
CA TYR A 287 -11.67 1.63 -4.68
C TYR A 287 -11.28 0.14 -4.56
N GLN A 288 -12.14 -0.77 -5.02
CA GLN A 288 -11.86 -2.21 -4.99
C GLN A 288 -10.63 -2.57 -5.82
N ARG A 289 -10.45 -1.94 -6.99
CA ARG A 289 -9.26 -2.13 -7.82
C ARG A 289 -8.01 -1.60 -7.13
N GLN A 290 -8.09 -0.38 -6.61
CA GLN A 290 -6.99 0.32 -5.94
C GLN A 290 -6.55 -0.36 -4.65
N MET A 291 -7.45 -0.99 -3.90
CA MET A 291 -7.12 -1.63 -2.62
C MET A 291 -6.94 -3.16 -2.74
N SER A 292 -7.11 -3.72 -3.94
CA SER A 292 -6.95 -5.17 -4.16
C SER A 292 -5.51 -5.62 -3.93
N ILE A 293 -5.36 -6.75 -3.23
CA ILE A 293 -4.09 -7.48 -3.07
C ILE A 293 -3.93 -8.61 -4.08
N ILE A 294 -4.92 -8.85 -4.94
CA ILE A 294 -4.80 -9.79 -6.08
C ILE A 294 -4.09 -9.06 -7.22
N ALA A 295 -2.87 -8.62 -6.92
CA ALA A 295 -1.98 -7.92 -7.81
C ALA A 295 -0.55 -8.02 -7.29
N TYR A 296 0.43 -7.95 -8.17
CA TYR A 296 1.84 -7.82 -7.80
C TYR A 296 2.36 -6.44 -8.17
N LEU A 297 3.49 -6.06 -7.56
CA LEU A 297 4.19 -4.81 -7.89
C LEU A 297 5.35 -5.08 -8.84
N GLU A 298 5.31 -4.40 -9.98
CA GLU A 298 6.42 -4.32 -10.92
C GLU A 298 7.22 -3.03 -10.66
N PRO A 299 8.48 -3.16 -10.20
CA PRO A 299 9.28 -1.98 -9.88
C PRO A 299 9.69 -1.25 -11.16
N GLY A 300 9.44 0.07 -11.17
CA GLY A 300 9.92 1.00 -12.17
C GLY A 300 10.96 1.98 -11.61
N PRO A 301 11.64 2.76 -12.47
CA PRO A 301 12.67 3.70 -12.04
C PRO A 301 12.12 4.78 -11.09
N TYR A 302 10.86 5.19 -11.27
CA TYR A 302 10.21 6.28 -10.52
C TYR A 302 8.81 5.90 -10.01
N GLY A 303 8.53 4.62 -9.79
CA GLY A 303 7.25 4.21 -9.23
C GLY A 303 7.01 2.71 -9.34
N GLU A 304 6.04 2.22 -8.59
CA GLU A 304 5.57 0.84 -8.68
C GLU A 304 4.37 0.76 -9.63
N THR A 305 4.34 -0.27 -10.48
CA THR A 305 3.14 -0.58 -11.27
C THR A 305 2.43 -1.76 -10.63
N ARG A 306 1.18 -1.54 -10.20
CA ARG A 306 0.32 -2.62 -9.74
C ARG A 306 -0.25 -3.37 -10.94
N VAL A 307 0.08 -4.66 -11.03
CA VAL A 307 -0.41 -5.53 -12.10
C VAL A 307 -1.41 -6.53 -11.51
N PRO A 308 -2.72 -6.38 -11.80
CA PRO A 308 -3.73 -7.32 -11.33
C PRO A 308 -3.58 -8.67 -12.04
N PHE A 309 -3.92 -9.74 -11.34
CA PHE A 309 -3.99 -11.10 -11.89
C PHE A 309 -5.30 -11.78 -11.47
N ASN A 310 -5.60 -12.96 -12.04
CA ASN A 310 -6.84 -13.66 -11.70
C ASN A 310 -6.68 -14.43 -10.39
N LEU A 311 -7.77 -14.56 -9.62
CA LEU A 311 -7.75 -15.35 -8.39
C LEU A 311 -7.31 -16.81 -8.61
N SER A 312 -7.62 -17.40 -9.77
CA SER A 312 -7.18 -18.74 -10.16
C SER A 312 -5.66 -18.89 -10.27
N ASP A 313 -4.95 -17.79 -10.56
CA ASP A 313 -3.49 -17.77 -10.66
C ASP A 313 -2.84 -17.57 -9.29
N ALA A 314 -3.62 -17.16 -8.28
CA ALA A 314 -3.14 -16.81 -6.96
C ALA A 314 -2.65 -18.03 -6.18
N LYS A 315 -1.59 -17.83 -5.42
CA LYS A 315 -0.99 -18.82 -4.53
C LYS A 315 -0.81 -18.22 -3.14
N ILE A 316 -0.62 -19.06 -2.12
CA ILE A 316 -0.05 -18.63 -0.84
C ILE A 316 1.38 -19.15 -0.81
N GLY A 317 2.32 -18.27 -0.46
CA GLY A 317 3.69 -18.66 -0.21
C GLY A 317 3.87 -19.11 1.23
N ILE A 318 4.46 -20.27 1.46
CA ILE A 318 4.86 -20.76 2.77
C ILE A 318 6.38 -20.74 2.82
N ILE A 319 6.92 -20.05 3.82
CA ILE A 319 8.35 -19.99 4.13
C ILE A 319 8.58 -20.91 5.32
N HIS A 320 9.28 -22.01 5.08
CA HIS A 320 9.61 -22.99 6.10
C HIS A 320 11.08 -23.37 5.98
N ASN A 321 11.84 -23.17 7.05
CA ASN A 321 13.30 -23.36 7.07
C ASN A 321 13.95 -22.69 5.84
N ASP A 322 13.72 -21.39 5.66
CA ASP A 322 14.24 -20.59 4.53
C ASP A 322 13.90 -21.09 3.12
N SER A 323 13.00 -22.07 3.00
CA SER A 323 12.54 -22.64 1.74
C SER A 323 11.14 -22.13 1.42
N TYR A 324 10.89 -21.84 0.14
CA TYR A 324 9.64 -21.24 -0.31
C TYR A 324 8.80 -22.26 -1.07
N TYR A 325 7.55 -22.41 -0.63
CA TYR A 325 6.58 -23.30 -1.23
C TYR A 325 5.35 -22.51 -1.65
N LEU A 326 4.85 -22.72 -2.87
CA LEU A 326 3.66 -22.06 -3.37
C LEU A 326 2.51 -23.07 -3.47
N LEU A 327 1.45 -22.85 -2.70
CA LEU A 327 0.22 -23.64 -2.75
C LEU A 327 -0.87 -22.83 -3.46
N PRO A 328 -1.65 -23.44 -4.38
CA PRO A 328 -2.75 -22.75 -5.03
C PRO A 328 -3.87 -22.42 -4.04
N VAL A 329 -4.60 -21.32 -4.28
CA VAL A 329 -5.77 -20.95 -3.46
C VAL A 329 -7.08 -21.52 -4.02
N CYS A 330 -7.04 -22.02 -5.25
CA CYS A 330 -8.16 -22.64 -5.94
C CYS A 330 -7.89 -24.09 -6.29
N ASP A 331 -8.95 -24.89 -6.36
CA ASP A 331 -8.94 -26.19 -7.02
C ASP A 331 -8.98 -26.05 -8.56
N GLU A 332 -8.99 -27.18 -9.28
CA GLU A 332 -9.06 -27.19 -10.75
C GLU A 332 -10.37 -26.59 -11.31
N ALA A 333 -11.44 -26.56 -10.51
CA ALA A 333 -12.73 -25.97 -10.88
C ALA A 333 -12.81 -24.46 -10.55
N GLY A 334 -11.79 -23.89 -9.91
CA GLY A 334 -11.73 -22.49 -9.51
C GLY A 334 -12.38 -22.19 -8.15
N ASN A 335 -12.84 -23.21 -7.41
CA ASN A 335 -13.38 -23.06 -6.06
C ASN A 335 -12.24 -22.90 -5.04
N PRO A 336 -12.50 -22.38 -3.83
CA PRO A 336 -11.52 -22.40 -2.75
C PRO A 336 -10.93 -23.79 -2.53
N LEU A 337 -9.61 -23.88 -2.35
CA LEU A 337 -8.96 -25.15 -2.05
C LEU A 337 -9.56 -25.78 -0.78
N ASP A 338 -9.90 -27.06 -0.85
CA ASP A 338 -10.47 -27.78 0.29
C ASP A 338 -9.49 -27.90 1.46
N VAL A 339 -10.01 -27.80 2.69
CA VAL A 339 -9.21 -27.81 3.93
C VAL A 339 -8.49 -29.14 4.13
N ILE A 340 -9.10 -30.27 3.78
CA ILE A 340 -8.45 -31.58 3.93
C ILE A 340 -7.30 -31.70 2.94
N THR A 341 -7.53 -31.30 1.68
CA THR A 341 -6.46 -31.27 0.67
C THR A 341 -5.32 -30.34 1.12
N ALA A 342 -5.62 -29.12 1.57
CA ALA A 342 -4.60 -28.18 2.06
C ALA A 342 -3.80 -28.79 3.22
N ARG A 343 -4.48 -29.42 4.18
CA ARG A 343 -3.86 -30.07 5.34
C ARG A 343 -2.91 -31.19 4.95
N GLU A 344 -3.29 -32.04 3.99
CA GLU A 344 -2.45 -33.13 3.50
C GLU A 344 -1.21 -32.60 2.74
N GLN A 345 -1.37 -31.54 1.96
CA GLN A 345 -0.26 -30.88 1.26
C GLN A 345 0.71 -30.23 2.23
N ILE A 346 0.20 -29.57 3.28
CA ILE A 346 1.02 -28.99 4.34
C ILE A 346 1.77 -30.07 5.11
N ALA A 347 1.12 -31.20 5.41
CA ALA A 347 1.81 -32.35 6.01
C ALA A 347 2.94 -32.90 5.11
N SER A 348 2.73 -32.95 3.79
CA SER A 348 3.76 -33.35 2.83
C SER A 348 4.91 -32.34 2.74
N LEU A 349 4.59 -31.04 2.76
CA LEU A 349 5.55 -29.94 2.77
C LEU A 349 6.44 -29.98 4.01
N LEU A 350 5.87 -30.08 5.20
CA LEU A 350 6.63 -30.10 6.46
C LEU A 350 7.50 -31.37 6.61
N ASN A 351 7.14 -32.46 5.93
CA ASN A 351 7.94 -33.68 5.86
C ASN A 351 8.94 -33.69 4.70
N SER A 352 8.94 -32.68 3.83
CA SER A 352 9.85 -32.62 2.69
C SER A 352 11.29 -32.40 3.17
N PRO A 353 12.28 -33.03 2.51
CA PRO A 353 13.68 -32.77 2.84
C PRO A 353 13.99 -31.30 2.61
N PHE A 354 14.73 -30.71 3.56
CA PHE A 354 15.20 -29.34 3.49
C PHE A 354 15.97 -29.11 2.17
N SER A 355 15.47 -28.19 1.35
CA SER A 355 16.24 -27.60 0.25
C SER A 355 17.21 -26.56 0.79
N SER A 356 18.30 -26.28 0.06
CA SER A 356 19.23 -25.22 0.42
C SER A 356 18.50 -23.91 0.76
N PRO A 357 18.90 -23.20 1.84
CA PRO A 357 18.19 -22.03 2.32
C PRO A 357 18.22 -20.93 1.25
N SER A 358 17.09 -20.28 1.02
CA SER A 358 17.02 -19.12 0.15
C SER A 358 17.81 -17.94 0.74
N GLN A 359 18.17 -16.99 -0.12
CA GLN A 359 18.90 -15.79 0.27
C GLN A 359 18.25 -14.52 -0.29
N ILE A 360 16.97 -14.59 -0.66
CA ILE A 360 16.27 -13.48 -1.35
C ILE A 360 15.85 -12.35 -0.43
N SER A 361 15.92 -12.51 0.90
CA SER A 361 15.79 -11.39 1.84
C SER A 361 16.78 -10.26 1.56
N SER A 362 17.93 -10.57 0.96
CA SER A 362 18.90 -9.56 0.49
C SER A 362 18.34 -8.66 -0.61
N LEU A 363 17.52 -9.20 -1.52
CA LEU A 363 16.86 -8.45 -2.59
C LEU A 363 15.79 -7.48 -2.04
N ALA A 364 15.16 -7.83 -0.91
CA ALA A 364 14.20 -6.95 -0.24
C ALA A 364 14.85 -5.69 0.36
N LYS A 365 16.18 -5.65 0.49
CA LYS A 365 16.95 -4.51 1.01
C LYS A 365 17.52 -3.63 -0.09
N ILE A 366 17.33 -3.99 -1.36
CA ILE A 366 17.76 -3.18 -2.50
C ILE A 366 16.71 -2.11 -2.75
N GLN A 367 17.16 -0.90 -3.10
CA GLN A 367 16.25 0.15 -3.55
C GLN A 367 15.41 -0.33 -4.73
N ARG A 368 14.11 -0.10 -4.69
CA ARG A 368 13.16 -0.59 -5.72
C ARG A 368 13.52 -0.09 -7.11
N SER A 369 13.98 1.15 -7.23
CA SER A 369 14.49 1.72 -8.49
C SER A 369 15.66 0.93 -9.09
N ALA A 370 16.59 0.46 -8.24
CA ALA A 370 17.75 -0.32 -8.64
C ALA A 370 17.38 -1.79 -8.93
N LEU A 371 16.40 -2.34 -8.21
CA LEU A 371 15.93 -3.71 -8.40
C LEU A 371 15.40 -3.95 -9.81
N ALA A 372 14.71 -2.97 -10.39
CA ALA A 372 14.21 -3.02 -11.77
C ALA A 372 15.34 -3.26 -12.79
N GLY A 373 16.45 -2.52 -12.68
CA GLY A 373 17.62 -2.66 -13.55
C GLY A 373 18.51 -3.86 -13.21
N LEU A 374 18.45 -4.35 -11.97
CA LEU A 374 19.19 -5.53 -11.52
C LEU A 374 18.58 -6.82 -12.07
N ARG A 375 17.25 -6.88 -12.15
CA ARG A 375 16.51 -8.10 -12.51
C ARG A 375 16.95 -8.73 -13.84
N SER A 376 17.26 -7.92 -14.86
CA SER A 376 17.72 -8.40 -16.17
C SER A 376 19.14 -8.99 -16.16
N LYS A 377 19.89 -8.78 -15.08
CA LYS A 377 21.27 -9.26 -14.89
C LYS A 377 21.36 -10.48 -13.97
N LEU A 378 20.29 -10.78 -13.24
CA LEU A 378 20.23 -11.92 -12.34
C LEU A 378 20.15 -13.23 -13.11
N ASN A 379 20.55 -14.32 -12.46
CA ASN A 379 20.40 -15.66 -12.98
C ASN A 379 18.96 -15.93 -13.49
N PRO A 380 18.76 -16.42 -14.73
CA PRO A 380 17.43 -16.67 -15.28
C PRO A 380 16.56 -17.64 -14.46
N VAL A 381 17.16 -18.62 -13.78
CA VAL A 381 16.44 -19.56 -12.89
C VAL A 381 15.88 -18.80 -11.68
N LEU A 382 16.69 -17.93 -11.06
CA LEU A 382 16.23 -17.06 -9.98
C LEU A 382 15.12 -16.12 -10.45
N VAL A 383 15.25 -15.53 -11.63
CA VAL A 383 14.22 -14.66 -12.21
C VAL A 383 12.90 -15.42 -12.42
N ASN A 384 12.97 -16.64 -12.95
CA ASN A 384 11.78 -17.50 -13.13
C ASN A 384 11.11 -17.86 -11.78
N ASP A 385 11.90 -18.16 -10.75
CA ASP A 385 11.36 -18.41 -9.42
C ASP A 385 10.70 -17.16 -8.81
N LEU A 386 11.31 -15.98 -8.99
CA LEU A 386 10.72 -14.69 -8.59
C LEU A 386 9.43 -14.40 -9.38
N ASP A 387 9.37 -14.77 -10.66
CA ASP A 387 8.17 -14.66 -11.49
C ASP A 387 7.04 -15.58 -11.05
N ASN A 388 7.35 -16.72 -10.45
CA ASN A 388 6.36 -17.57 -9.81
C ASN A 388 5.93 -17.02 -8.45
N LEU A 389 6.87 -16.51 -7.66
CA LEU A 389 6.64 -15.99 -6.31
C LEU A 389 5.69 -14.77 -6.32
N LYS A 390 5.73 -13.92 -7.35
CA LYS A 390 4.87 -12.72 -7.43
C LYS A 390 3.36 -13.02 -7.40
N PHE A 391 2.94 -14.23 -7.76
CA PHE A 391 1.55 -14.67 -7.68
C PHE A 391 1.12 -15.07 -6.26
N ALA A 392 2.00 -14.92 -5.27
CA ALA A 392 1.71 -15.14 -3.86
C ALA A 392 1.55 -13.82 -3.09
N PRO A 393 0.37 -13.17 -3.13
CA PRO A 393 0.19 -11.87 -2.48
C PRO A 393 0.31 -11.94 -0.96
N ILE A 394 0.07 -13.13 -0.38
CA ILE A 394 0.23 -13.43 1.04
C ILE A 394 1.33 -14.50 1.18
N LEU A 395 2.31 -14.20 2.03
CA LEU A 395 3.34 -15.14 2.47
C LEU A 395 3.12 -15.48 3.94
N ILE A 396 3.40 -16.72 4.34
CA ILE A 396 3.34 -17.20 5.73
C ILE A 396 4.71 -17.75 6.09
N SER A 397 5.39 -17.12 7.05
CA SER A 397 6.62 -17.62 7.64
C SER A 397 6.32 -18.42 8.90
N THR A 398 6.96 -19.58 8.99
CA THR A 398 6.83 -20.53 10.12
C THR A 398 8.03 -20.48 11.06
N GLU A 399 8.89 -19.49 10.90
CA GLU A 399 10.07 -19.31 11.75
C GLU A 399 9.66 -18.77 13.13
N VAL A 400 9.72 -19.64 14.12
CA VAL A 400 9.37 -19.35 15.51
C VAL A 400 10.42 -18.42 16.12
N ARG A 401 9.99 -17.29 16.69
CA ARG A 401 10.87 -16.30 17.34
C ARG A 401 10.23 -15.79 18.61
N SER A 402 11.05 -15.34 19.56
CA SER A 402 10.53 -14.87 20.85
C SER A 402 9.72 -13.58 20.68
N ARG A 403 8.49 -13.57 21.19
CA ARG A 403 7.64 -12.36 21.26
C ARG A 403 8.23 -11.20 22.07
N ALA A 404 9.32 -11.43 22.81
CA ALA A 404 10.02 -10.39 23.56
C ALA A 404 10.88 -9.50 22.65
N LEU A 405 11.13 -9.93 21.41
CA LEU A 405 11.82 -9.13 20.42
C LEU A 405 10.91 -8.01 19.91
N PRO A 406 11.45 -6.82 19.63
CA PRO A 406 10.69 -5.77 18.93
C PRO A 406 10.15 -6.25 17.58
N LEU A 407 9.03 -5.70 17.13
CA LEU A 407 8.44 -6.00 15.82
C LEU A 407 9.40 -5.70 14.66
N SER A 408 10.24 -4.67 14.82
CA SER A 408 11.27 -4.35 13.83
C SER A 408 12.32 -5.45 13.69
N GLU A 409 12.54 -6.26 14.73
CA GLU A 409 13.46 -7.39 14.73
C GLU A 409 12.77 -8.69 14.33
N LEU A 410 11.55 -8.95 14.84
CA LEU A 410 10.76 -10.16 14.55
C LEU A 410 10.63 -10.41 13.05
N ARG A 411 10.47 -9.35 12.26
CA ARG A 411 10.25 -9.39 10.81
C ARG A 411 11.51 -9.46 9.96
N GLN A 412 12.71 -9.47 10.56
CA GLN A 412 14.00 -9.52 9.83
C GLN A 412 14.40 -10.93 9.39
N THR A 413 13.42 -11.78 9.06
CA THR A 413 13.63 -13.14 8.56
C THR A 413 13.45 -13.20 7.04
N GLU A 414 13.56 -14.40 6.47
CA GLU A 414 13.17 -14.63 5.09
C GLU A 414 11.74 -14.14 4.83
N ARG A 415 11.60 -13.43 3.70
CA ARG A 415 10.39 -12.73 3.27
C ARG A 415 10.47 -12.46 1.78
N GLY A 416 9.34 -12.12 1.18
CA GLY A 416 9.31 -11.77 -0.24
C GLY A 416 10.08 -10.48 -0.58
N VAL A 417 10.37 -10.30 -1.87
CA VAL A 417 11.21 -9.22 -2.42
C VAL A 417 10.54 -7.83 -2.50
N GLY A 418 9.58 -7.52 -1.62
CA GLY A 418 8.86 -6.25 -1.59
C GLY A 418 7.69 -6.11 -2.58
N SER A 419 7.49 -7.08 -3.49
CA SER A 419 6.37 -7.07 -4.44
C SER A 419 5.07 -7.71 -3.92
N HIS A 420 5.05 -8.15 -2.66
CA HIS A 420 3.96 -8.88 -2.04
C HIS A 420 3.18 -7.97 -1.11
N ALA A 421 1.88 -8.23 -0.96
CA ALA A 421 1.01 -7.39 -0.16
C ALA A 421 1.22 -7.59 1.34
N LEU A 422 1.33 -8.86 1.77
CA LEU A 422 1.36 -9.23 3.19
C LEU A 422 2.34 -10.39 3.42
N THR A 423 3.10 -10.33 4.51
CA THR A 423 3.79 -11.47 5.11
C THR A 423 3.29 -11.67 6.53
N ILE A 424 2.88 -12.89 6.87
CA ILE A 424 2.44 -13.28 8.21
C ILE A 424 3.59 -14.06 8.85
N PHE A 425 4.10 -13.62 10.00
CA PHE A 425 5.07 -14.36 10.78
C PHE A 425 4.38 -15.03 11.95
N ASP A 426 4.44 -16.36 11.97
CA ASP A 426 3.98 -17.16 13.10
C ASP A 426 5.11 -17.31 14.12
N THR A 427 5.05 -16.54 15.21
CA THR A 427 6.09 -16.55 16.25
C THR A 427 5.95 -17.75 17.18
N GLY A 428 4.89 -18.56 17.04
CA GLY A 428 4.50 -19.62 17.97
C GLY A 428 3.71 -19.14 19.19
N GLU A 429 3.73 -17.83 19.49
CA GLU A 429 2.97 -17.23 20.60
C GLU A 429 2.06 -16.07 20.16
N THR A 430 2.36 -15.47 19.01
CA THR A 430 1.63 -14.36 18.38
C THR A 430 1.72 -14.47 16.86
N LEU A 431 0.85 -13.73 16.16
CA LEU A 431 0.90 -13.57 14.72
C LEU A 431 1.27 -12.13 14.37
N VAL A 432 2.34 -11.94 13.60
CA VAL A 432 2.77 -10.62 13.13
C VAL A 432 2.39 -10.47 11.66
N PHE A 433 1.56 -9.47 11.36
CA PHE A 433 1.14 -9.11 10.02
C PHE A 433 2.00 -7.95 9.53
N ASP A 434 2.86 -8.23 8.56
CA ASP A 434 3.70 -7.23 7.90
C ASP A 434 3.10 -6.85 6.54
N GLN A 435 2.53 -5.66 6.47
CA GLN A 435 1.70 -5.18 5.40
C GLN A 435 2.41 -4.07 4.61
N SER A 436 2.45 -4.23 3.29
CA SER A 436 2.97 -3.21 2.39
C SER A 436 2.06 -1.98 2.39
N HIS A 437 2.64 -0.79 2.59
CA HIS A 437 1.93 0.51 2.52
C HIS A 437 1.30 0.78 1.15
N ILE A 438 1.74 0.06 0.12
CA ILE A 438 1.16 0.19 -1.23
C ILE A 438 -0.23 -0.43 -1.28
N PHE A 439 -0.43 -1.53 -0.56
CA PHE A 439 -1.69 -2.28 -0.57
C PHE A 439 -2.61 -1.94 0.61
N PHE A 440 -2.04 -1.45 1.70
CA PHE A 440 -2.76 -1.27 2.95
C PHE A 440 -2.59 0.16 3.49
N ASP A 441 -3.70 0.73 3.95
CA ASP A 441 -3.66 1.78 4.96
C ASP A 441 -3.67 1.16 6.37
N GLY A 442 -3.25 1.91 7.38
CA GLY A 442 -3.12 1.37 8.74
C GLY A 442 -4.45 0.91 9.37
N ALA A 443 -5.59 1.54 9.03
CA ALA A 443 -6.88 1.19 9.58
C ALA A 443 -7.44 -0.09 8.94
N TRP A 444 -7.36 -0.19 7.61
CA TRP A 444 -7.70 -1.41 6.89
C TRP A 444 -6.77 -2.57 7.25
N GLY A 445 -5.47 -2.29 7.33
CA GLY A 445 -4.45 -3.26 7.74
C GLY A 445 -4.74 -3.87 9.11
N THR A 446 -5.04 -3.03 10.12
CA THR A 446 -5.41 -3.50 11.47
C THR A 446 -6.69 -4.32 11.44
N ALA A 447 -7.71 -3.85 10.72
CA ALA A 447 -8.98 -4.56 10.60
C ALA A 447 -8.80 -5.94 9.96
N LEU A 448 -8.01 -6.04 8.89
CA LEU A 448 -7.75 -7.29 8.21
C LEU A 448 -6.97 -8.27 9.10
N SER A 449 -5.98 -7.80 9.85
CA SER A 449 -5.23 -8.64 10.80
C SER A 449 -6.16 -9.30 11.83
N GLU A 450 -7.13 -8.55 12.38
CA GLU A 450 -8.11 -9.08 13.33
C GLU A 450 -9.08 -10.08 12.68
N ILE A 451 -9.53 -9.80 11.46
CA ILE A 451 -10.40 -10.68 10.66
C ILE A 451 -9.71 -12.02 10.40
N MET A 452 -8.48 -11.97 9.89
CA MET A 452 -7.71 -13.17 9.58
C MET A 452 -7.38 -13.95 10.85
N THR A 453 -7.02 -13.27 11.94
CA THR A 453 -6.78 -13.93 13.24
C THR A 453 -8.02 -14.69 13.73
N SER A 454 -9.20 -14.06 13.63
CA SER A 454 -10.47 -14.67 14.04
C SER A 454 -10.89 -15.84 13.15
N ASP A 455 -10.67 -15.73 11.85
CA ASP A 455 -10.97 -16.79 10.90
C ASP A 455 -10.02 -17.99 11.06
N ALA A 456 -8.71 -17.74 11.21
CA ALA A 456 -7.73 -18.76 11.54
C ALA A 456 -8.10 -19.52 12.83
N LEU A 457 -8.57 -18.83 13.87
CA LEU A 457 -9.02 -19.48 15.10
C LEU A 457 -10.22 -20.42 14.86
N SER A 458 -11.13 -20.04 13.96
CA SER A 458 -12.28 -20.89 13.58
C SER A 458 -11.80 -22.16 12.88
N TRP A 459 -10.84 -22.06 11.97
CA TRP A 459 -10.19 -23.21 11.35
C TRP A 459 -9.43 -24.07 12.35
N ALA A 460 -8.68 -23.47 13.26
CA ALA A 460 -7.95 -24.18 14.30
C ALA A 460 -8.87 -25.03 15.17
N ARG A 461 -10.01 -24.48 15.60
CA ARG A 461 -11.02 -25.23 16.35
C ARG A 461 -11.54 -26.42 15.54
N TYR A 462 -11.87 -26.24 14.26
CA TYR A 462 -12.30 -27.31 13.38
C TYR A 462 -11.24 -28.42 13.24
N LEU A 463 -10.00 -28.04 12.92
CA LEU A 463 -8.87 -28.95 12.71
C LEU A 463 -8.52 -29.73 13.98
N SER A 464 -8.66 -29.14 15.16
CA SER A 464 -8.41 -29.83 16.44
C SER A 464 -9.33 -31.01 16.71
N MET A 465 -10.47 -31.10 16.00
CA MET A 465 -11.43 -32.21 16.12
C MET A 465 -11.18 -33.32 15.10
N LEU A 466 -10.26 -33.14 14.16
CA LEU A 466 -9.94 -34.11 13.11
C LEU A 466 -8.89 -35.14 13.58
N PRO A 467 -8.82 -36.32 12.94
CA PRO A 467 -7.74 -37.28 13.19
C PRO A 467 -6.38 -36.70 12.83
N SER A 468 -5.30 -37.36 13.25
CA SER A 468 -3.93 -36.94 12.92
C SER A 468 -3.74 -36.72 11.42
N PRO A 469 -2.99 -35.67 11.02
CA PRO A 469 -2.81 -35.33 9.62
C PRO A 469 -1.98 -36.40 8.90
N THR A 470 -2.35 -36.67 7.64
CA THR A 470 -1.65 -37.60 6.76
C THR A 470 -1.04 -36.84 5.57
N PRO A 471 0.19 -37.15 5.14
CA PRO A 471 0.77 -36.51 3.96
C PRO A 471 0.01 -36.87 2.68
N ALA A 472 -0.11 -35.91 1.77
CA ALA A 472 -0.71 -36.13 0.47
C ALA A 472 0.09 -37.15 -0.37
N GLY A 473 -0.62 -38.04 -1.07
CA GLY A 473 -0.01 -39.00 -2.00
C GLY A 473 0.48 -38.37 -3.31
N MET A 474 -0.15 -37.27 -3.74
CA MET A 474 0.28 -36.48 -4.88
C MET A 474 0.48 -35.03 -4.45
N ARG A 475 1.61 -34.46 -4.83
CA ARG A 475 2.01 -33.10 -4.48
C ARG A 475 1.44 -32.09 -5.49
N ILE A 476 0.79 -31.03 -4.99
CA ILE A 476 0.27 -29.92 -5.82
C ILE A 476 1.02 -28.60 -5.59
N TYR A 477 1.84 -28.50 -4.55
CA TYR A 477 2.62 -27.29 -4.27
C TYR A 477 3.91 -27.20 -5.09
N THR A 478 4.29 -26.00 -5.51
CA THR A 478 5.58 -25.74 -6.16
C THR A 478 6.64 -25.41 -5.11
N SER A 479 7.87 -25.91 -5.23
CA SER A 479 9.01 -25.49 -4.38
C SER A 479 9.87 -24.60 -5.23
N LEU A 480 10.22 -23.43 -4.71
CA LEU A 480 11.13 -22.52 -5.37
C LEU A 480 12.54 -22.73 -4.84
N THR A 481 13.53 -22.60 -5.72
CA THR A 481 14.94 -22.76 -5.35
C THR A 481 15.48 -21.46 -4.79
N LEU A 482 15.16 -20.32 -5.45
CA LEU A 482 15.49 -18.96 -5.00
C LEU A 482 16.93 -18.81 -4.49
N GLN A 483 17.87 -19.38 -5.23
CA GLN A 483 19.30 -19.32 -4.92
C GLN A 483 19.95 -18.17 -5.69
N LEU A 484 20.77 -17.39 -5.00
CA LEU A 484 21.66 -16.42 -5.63
C LEU A 484 22.99 -17.10 -5.95
N SER A 485 23.42 -17.02 -7.20
CA SER A 485 24.78 -17.41 -7.58
C SER A 485 25.81 -16.43 -7.01
N PRO A 486 27.11 -16.80 -6.94
CA PRO A 486 28.15 -15.85 -6.52
C PRO A 486 28.15 -14.54 -7.32
N ALA A 487 27.86 -14.61 -8.63
CA ALA A 487 27.74 -13.43 -9.48
C ALA A 487 26.52 -12.56 -9.11
N ASP A 488 25.38 -13.18 -8.77
CA ASP A 488 24.20 -12.46 -8.31
C ASP A 488 24.48 -11.74 -6.98
N LEU A 489 25.17 -12.40 -6.05
CA LEU A 489 25.55 -11.82 -4.76
C LEU A 489 26.43 -10.58 -4.92
N ASP A 490 27.38 -10.60 -5.87
CA ASP A 490 28.22 -9.43 -6.16
C ASP A 490 27.40 -8.27 -6.74
N LEU A 491 26.45 -8.57 -7.62
CA LEU A 491 25.54 -7.54 -8.14
C LEU A 491 24.64 -6.95 -7.04
N VAL A 492 24.09 -7.80 -6.16
CA VAL A 492 23.28 -7.37 -5.01
C VAL A 492 24.09 -6.47 -4.09
N ARG A 493 25.33 -6.83 -3.75
CA ARG A 493 26.22 -6.02 -2.89
C ARG A 493 26.54 -4.64 -3.49
N GLN A 494 26.65 -4.54 -4.81
CA GLN A 494 26.93 -3.28 -5.50
C GLN A 494 25.70 -2.38 -5.67
N ALA A 495 24.50 -2.95 -5.55
CA ALA A 495 23.26 -2.19 -5.71
C ALA A 495 23.05 -1.21 -4.54
N PRO A 496 22.44 -0.03 -4.76
CA PRO A 496 22.00 0.84 -3.69
C PRO A 496 21.00 0.12 -2.77
N HIS A 497 21.23 0.20 -1.46
CA HIS A 497 20.35 -0.40 -0.46
C HIS A 497 19.45 0.67 0.19
N VAL A 498 18.29 0.22 0.67
CA VAL A 498 17.47 1.03 1.56
C VAL A 498 18.09 1.05 2.97
N ASN A 499 17.86 2.12 3.72
CA ASN A 499 18.33 2.22 5.09
C ASN A 499 17.62 1.19 5.98
N LEU A 500 18.33 0.68 6.99
CA LEU A 500 17.73 -0.21 7.99
C LEU A 500 16.52 0.48 8.64
N GLU A 501 15.45 -0.29 8.84
CA GLU A 501 14.25 0.19 9.53
C GLU A 501 14.63 0.57 10.97
N ALA A 502 14.38 1.83 11.35
CA ALA A 502 14.55 2.27 12.72
C ALA A 502 13.28 1.92 13.52
N GLY A 503 13.41 0.99 14.47
CA GLY A 503 12.35 0.69 15.42
C GLY A 503 12.13 1.86 16.39
N ALA A 504 10.88 2.30 16.54
CA ALA A 504 10.49 3.34 17.51
C ALA A 504 9.63 2.75 18.64
N GLU A 505 9.76 1.45 18.92
CA GLU A 505 9.15 0.82 20.08
C GLU A 505 9.80 1.40 21.33
N ASN A 506 9.10 2.35 21.93
CA ASN A 506 9.46 2.91 23.21
C ASN A 506 8.21 3.00 24.08
N ASP A 507 8.41 2.75 25.37
CA ASP A 507 7.36 2.83 26.38
C ASP A 507 7.09 4.30 26.79
N LYS A 508 7.71 5.27 26.09
CA LYS A 508 7.81 6.69 26.45
C LYS A 508 7.13 7.60 25.43
N LEU A 509 6.04 7.13 24.81
CA LEU A 509 5.24 7.92 23.88
C LEU A 509 4.53 9.09 24.59
N ASN A 510 5.05 10.31 24.39
CA ASN A 510 4.38 11.52 24.85
C ASN A 510 3.30 11.97 23.85
N LEU A 511 2.15 11.28 23.87
CA LEU A 511 0.98 11.56 23.01
C LEU A 511 0.53 13.02 23.09
N LYS A 512 0.74 13.68 24.24
CA LYS A 512 0.40 15.08 24.47
C LYS A 512 1.26 16.00 23.61
N ALA A 513 2.56 15.71 23.49
CA ALA A 513 3.47 16.46 22.62
C ALA A 513 3.10 16.29 21.13
N CYS A 514 2.78 15.06 20.69
CA CYS A 514 2.34 14.81 19.31
C CYS A 514 1.02 15.54 18.97
N MET A 515 0.05 15.55 19.89
CA MET A 515 -1.22 16.27 19.70
C MET A 515 -1.04 17.79 19.67
N SER A 516 -0.17 18.35 20.53
CA SER A 516 0.18 19.77 20.50
C SER A 516 0.84 20.16 19.19
N LEU A 517 1.82 19.38 18.72
CA LEU A 517 2.48 19.60 17.45
C LEU A 517 1.49 19.59 16.27
N ARG A 518 0.55 18.62 16.25
CA ARG A 518 -0.53 18.58 15.25
C ARG A 518 -1.42 19.83 15.29
N LYS A 519 -1.72 20.36 16.48
CA LYS A 519 -2.54 21.56 16.65
C LYS A 519 -1.81 22.81 16.18
N ASP A 520 -0.52 22.93 16.52
CA ASP A 520 0.33 24.05 16.12
C ASP A 520 0.54 24.09 14.60
N PHE A 521 0.68 22.93 13.97
CA PHE A 521 0.74 22.83 12.50
C PHE A 521 -0.60 23.21 11.85
N LYS A 522 -1.73 22.71 12.37
CA LYS A 522 -3.06 23.07 11.85
C LYS A 522 -3.32 24.58 11.91
N GLN A 523 -2.78 25.27 12.92
CA GLN A 523 -2.87 26.73 13.05
C GLN A 523 -1.97 27.51 12.08
N ARG A 524 -0.83 26.94 11.65
CA ARG A 524 0.13 27.58 10.73
C ARG A 524 -0.15 27.30 9.25
N ASN A 525 -1.05 26.35 8.96
CA ASN A 525 -1.32 25.81 7.63
C ASN A 525 -2.31 26.62 6.78
N GLU A 526 -2.85 27.75 7.25
CA GLU A 526 -3.80 28.54 6.45
C GLU A 526 -3.17 29.18 5.20
N ARG A 527 -1.83 29.16 5.07
CA ARG A 527 -1.08 29.73 3.92
C ARG A 527 -0.26 28.72 3.14
N ILE A 528 -0.10 27.49 3.63
CA ILE A 528 0.64 26.43 2.95
C ILE A 528 -0.29 25.22 2.94
N GLU A 529 -0.67 24.74 1.76
CA GLU A 529 -1.55 23.58 1.57
C GLU A 529 -0.84 22.25 1.87
N LEU A 530 -0.06 22.16 2.96
CA LEU A 530 0.53 20.90 3.39
C LEU A 530 -0.52 20.08 4.15
N THR A 531 -0.71 18.82 3.82
CA THR A 531 -1.59 17.93 4.58
C THR A 531 -0.88 17.40 5.83
N VAL A 532 -1.65 16.86 6.78
CA VAL A 532 -1.08 16.16 7.96
C VAL A 532 -0.22 14.97 7.53
N ASN A 533 -0.58 14.33 6.41
CA ASN A 533 0.19 13.24 5.84
C ASN A 533 1.57 13.75 5.36
N ASP A 534 1.61 14.89 4.66
CA ASP A 534 2.88 15.49 4.21
C ASP A 534 3.85 15.75 5.37
N LEU A 535 3.32 16.20 6.52
CA LEU A 535 4.10 16.47 7.72
C LEU A 535 4.59 15.20 8.43
N LEU A 536 3.75 14.17 8.55
CA LEU A 536 4.14 12.89 9.14
C LEU A 536 5.21 12.19 8.30
N VAL A 537 5.05 12.30 6.99
CA VAL A 537 5.96 11.76 5.98
C VAL A 537 7.30 12.53 6.01
N LEU A 538 7.29 13.87 6.03
CA LEU A 538 8.47 14.71 6.25
C LEU A 538 9.19 14.40 7.58
N TYR A 539 8.44 14.30 8.68
CA TYR A 539 9.00 13.97 9.99
C TYR A 539 9.66 12.58 9.98
N ARG A 540 9.02 11.58 9.37
CA ARG A 540 9.55 10.21 9.27
C ARG A 540 10.86 10.16 8.49
N ALA A 541 10.96 10.86 7.37
CA ALA A 541 12.21 10.90 6.61
C ALA A 541 13.33 11.63 7.35
N ILE A 542 13.02 12.78 7.97
CA ILE A 542 14.01 13.51 8.77
C ILE A 542 14.47 12.63 9.92
N HIS A 543 13.53 11.96 10.62
CA HIS A 543 13.85 11.02 11.68
C HIS A 543 14.73 9.88 11.16
N ALA A 544 14.34 9.17 10.10
CA ALA A 544 15.12 8.07 9.54
C ALA A 544 16.54 8.50 9.09
N ALA A 545 16.70 9.72 8.57
CA ALA A 545 18.00 10.24 8.12
C ALA A 545 18.87 10.80 9.25
N THR A 546 18.28 11.23 10.37
CA THR A 546 18.99 11.93 11.47
C THR A 546 19.02 11.14 12.77
N TYR A 547 18.28 10.04 12.86
CA TYR A 547 18.23 9.18 14.03
C TYR A 547 19.55 8.45 14.20
N ILE A 548 20.17 8.65 15.36
CA ILE A 548 21.37 7.95 15.82
C ILE A 548 20.92 7.18 17.07
N PRO A 549 21.06 5.84 17.11
CA PRO A 549 20.59 4.99 18.20
C PRO A 549 21.08 5.40 19.59
#